data_AF-A0A9X3YC14-F1
#
_entry.id   AF-A0A9X3YC14-F1
#
_cell.length_a   1.000
_cell.length_b   1.000
_cell.length_c   1.000
_cell.angle_alpha   90.00
_cell.angle_beta   90.00
_cell.angle_gamma   90.00
#
_symmetry.space_group_name_H-M   'P 1'
#
loop_
_entity.id
_entity.type
_entity.pdbx_description
1 polymer ?
#
loop_
_entity_poly.entity_id
_entity_poly.type
_entity_poly.pdbx_seq_one_letter_code
_entity_poly.pdbx_strand_id
1 'polypeptide(L)'
;MIDFTIRTDIPEQRATKHTIPTMGVFSGVDEEAFAAAKAQADAVNAINAAVTVERDAFAGLTSTEARIEIERKYKPLLTQLIHQHKEACDNVTRLEDGKDAYCARVRGRYASELKHPEIKRLEVAGVEHFNHLVRSGSLQIEGYHLVENRPVGMNGRSTLIFIPSSKNSLFAYAETEEAKSYADDDYQRELKRHISKRNAAARELTELQNTVSDLWNSVEDFSQMFGNIRKGRK
;
A
#
# COMPACT_ATOMS: atom_id res chain seq x y z
N MET A 1 -10.71 30.28 63.51
CA MET A 1 -11.10 31.42 62.66
C MET A 1 -10.34 31.26 61.34
N ILE A 2 -11.06 30.82 60.29
CA ILE A 2 -10.81 31.00 58.83
C ILE A 2 -9.39 30.59 58.37
N ASP A 3 -9.12 29.37 57.91
CA ASP A 3 -9.51 28.72 56.63
C ASP A 3 -9.11 29.51 55.37
N PHE A 4 -8.07 29.06 54.67
CA PHE A 4 -8.01 29.14 53.20
C PHE A 4 -7.11 28.03 52.66
N THR A 5 -7.80 26.96 52.29
CA THR A 5 -7.32 25.88 51.45
C THR A 5 -7.30 26.37 50.00
N ILE A 6 -6.19 26.19 49.27
CA ILE A 6 -6.26 26.09 47.80
C ILE A 6 -5.79 24.68 47.44
N ARG A 7 -6.79 23.79 47.31
CA ARG A 7 -6.69 22.58 46.53
C ARG A 7 -6.66 22.99 45.07
N THR A 8 -5.62 22.60 44.35
CA THR A 8 -5.75 22.34 42.92
C THR A 8 -5.75 20.82 42.77
N ASP A 9 -6.95 20.26 42.88
CA ASP A 9 -7.25 18.91 42.42
C ASP A 9 -7.00 18.88 40.90
N ILE A 10 -5.83 18.39 40.47
CA ILE A 10 -5.66 17.95 39.08
C ILE A 10 -6.24 16.53 39.05
N PRO A 11 -7.34 16.28 38.34
CA PRO A 11 -7.96 14.98 38.31
C PRO A 11 -6.98 13.96 37.71
N GLU A 12 -6.80 12.84 38.41
CA GLU A 12 -6.26 11.60 37.85
C GLU A 12 -6.94 11.33 36.50
N GLN A 13 -6.19 11.48 35.42
CA GLN A 13 -6.62 10.95 34.14
C GLN A 13 -6.61 9.42 34.24
N ARG A 14 -7.78 8.89 34.60
CA ARG A 14 -8.12 7.49 34.43
C ARG A 14 -7.82 7.12 32.97
N ALA A 15 -6.86 6.23 32.79
CA ALA A 15 -6.53 5.64 31.50
C ALA A 15 -7.79 5.00 30.91
N THR A 16 -8.43 5.69 29.96
CA THR A 16 -9.37 5.08 29.04
C THR A 16 -8.60 4.08 28.19
N LYS A 17 -9.16 2.88 27.99
CA LYS A 17 -8.55 1.66 27.40
C LYS A 17 -8.04 1.76 25.93
N HIS A 18 -7.71 2.94 25.44
CA HIS A 18 -7.21 3.16 24.07
C HIS A 18 -6.00 4.10 24.01
N THR A 19 -5.04 3.94 24.94
CA THR A 19 -3.70 4.49 24.71
C THR A 19 -2.96 3.56 23.77
N ILE A 20 -2.93 3.92 22.48
CA ILE A 20 -2.06 3.29 21.49
C ILE A 20 -0.63 3.50 21.99
N PRO A 21 0.19 2.45 22.17
CA PRO A 21 1.58 2.64 22.52
C PRO A 21 2.23 3.48 21.42
N THR A 22 2.85 4.60 21.82
CA THR A 22 3.70 5.42 20.97
C THR A 22 4.82 4.53 20.44
N MET A 23 4.59 3.95 19.26
CA MET A 23 5.61 3.25 18.50
C MET A 23 6.74 4.24 18.28
N GLY A 24 7.93 3.89 18.77
CA GLY A 24 9.14 4.63 18.52
C GLY A 24 9.26 4.93 17.03
N VAL A 25 9.62 6.18 16.73
CA VAL A 25 9.84 6.71 15.39
C VAL A 25 10.71 5.71 14.63
N PHE A 26 10.11 5.03 13.64
CA PHE A 26 10.85 4.29 12.63
C PHE A 26 11.68 5.32 11.85
N SER A 27 12.94 5.49 12.23
CA SER A 27 13.92 6.23 11.43
C SER A 27 14.26 5.38 10.21
N GLY A 28 13.53 5.63 9.13
CA GLY A 28 13.71 4.93 7.86
C GLY A 28 12.49 5.06 6.96
N VAL A 29 11.85 6.24 6.94
CA VAL A 29 11.11 6.60 5.73
C VAL A 29 12.21 6.95 4.73
N ASP A 30 12.39 6.09 3.73
CA ASP A 30 13.20 6.41 2.58
C ASP A 30 12.64 7.69 1.96
N GLU A 31 13.27 8.83 2.27
CA GLU A 31 12.79 10.17 1.90
C GLU A 31 12.67 10.29 0.38
N GLU A 32 13.50 9.56 -0.36
CA GLU A 32 13.47 9.48 -1.82
C GLU A 32 12.24 8.70 -2.30
N ALA A 33 11.94 7.55 -1.68
CA ALA A 33 10.73 6.79 -1.98
C ALA A 33 9.45 7.55 -1.60
N PHE A 34 9.47 8.31 -0.50
CA PHE A 34 8.36 9.15 -0.08
C PHE A 34 8.17 10.35 -1.02
N ALA A 35 9.25 11.01 -1.42
CA ALA A 35 9.22 12.10 -2.40
C ALA A 35 8.72 11.61 -3.76
N ALA A 36 9.15 10.42 -4.21
CA ALA A 36 8.67 9.79 -5.44
C ALA A 36 7.18 9.43 -5.35
N ALA A 37 6.73 8.84 -4.25
CA ALA A 37 5.32 8.51 -4.03
C ALA A 37 4.45 9.78 -3.97
N LYS A 38 4.95 10.84 -3.34
CA LYS A 38 4.28 12.15 -3.27
C LYS A 38 4.20 12.81 -4.64
N ALA A 39 5.29 12.84 -5.40
CA ALA A 39 5.31 13.38 -6.76
C ALA A 39 4.36 12.60 -7.69
N GLN A 40 4.28 11.29 -7.54
CA GLN A 40 3.34 10.46 -8.30
C GLN A 40 1.88 10.73 -7.89
N ALA A 41 1.60 10.89 -6.60
CA ALA A 41 0.27 11.25 -6.11
C ALA A 41 -0.14 12.67 -6.55
N ASP A 42 0.79 13.64 -6.51
CA ASP A 42 0.56 15.00 -6.95
C ASP A 42 0.34 15.07 -8.47
N ALA A 43 1.03 14.24 -9.26
CA ALA A 43 0.79 14.10 -10.70
C ALA A 43 -0.61 13.53 -10.98
N VAL A 44 -1.04 12.49 -10.25
CA VAL A 44 -2.40 11.92 -10.37
C VAL A 44 -3.46 12.94 -9.95
N ASN A 45 -3.24 13.69 -8.86
CA ASN A 45 -4.15 14.73 -8.41
C ASN A 45 -4.23 15.90 -9.40
N ALA A 46 -3.10 16.29 -10.01
CA ALA A 46 -3.07 17.32 -11.05
C ALA A 46 -3.84 16.87 -12.32
N ILE A 47 -3.79 15.58 -12.67
CA ILE A 47 -4.59 15.02 -13.76
C ILE A 47 -6.07 15.05 -13.40
N ASN A 48 -6.45 14.58 -12.21
CA ASN A 48 -7.84 14.62 -11.73
C ASN A 48 -8.39 16.05 -11.67
N ALA A 49 -7.56 17.03 -11.32
CA ALA A 49 -7.91 18.44 -11.38
C ALA A 49 -8.03 18.96 -12.83
N ALA A 50 -7.15 18.53 -13.74
CA ALA A 50 -7.15 18.92 -15.15
C ALA A 50 -8.29 18.29 -15.99
N VAL A 51 -8.95 17.26 -15.46
CA VAL A 51 -10.15 16.64 -16.05
C VAL A 51 -11.42 17.48 -15.85
N THR A 52 -11.34 18.61 -15.13
CA THR A 52 -12.45 19.59 -15.16
C THR A 52 -12.61 20.16 -16.56
N VAL A 53 -13.74 19.80 -17.20
CA VAL A 53 -14.07 20.20 -18.57
C VAL A 53 -14.54 21.64 -18.57
N GLU A 54 -13.63 22.58 -18.81
CA GLU A 54 -14.00 23.94 -19.19
C GLU A 54 -14.43 23.95 -20.66
N ARG A 55 -15.71 23.61 -20.92
CA ARG A 55 -16.29 23.69 -22.28
C ARG A 55 -16.18 25.11 -22.87
N ASP A 56 -16.15 26.11 -22.00
CA ASP A 56 -16.01 27.52 -22.39
C ASP A 56 -14.57 27.93 -22.75
N ALA A 57 -13.56 27.08 -22.49
CA ALA A 57 -12.16 27.39 -22.78
C ALA A 57 -11.84 27.46 -24.29
N PHE A 58 -12.73 26.96 -25.14
CA PHE A 58 -12.58 26.99 -26.60
C PHE A 58 -13.52 27.99 -27.30
N ALA A 59 -14.27 28.78 -26.53
CA ALA A 59 -15.18 29.78 -27.06
C ALA A 59 -14.38 30.91 -27.77
N GLY A 60 -14.68 31.13 -29.06
CA GLY A 60 -14.03 32.16 -29.87
C GLY A 60 -12.85 31.69 -30.73
N LEU A 61 -12.46 30.42 -30.64
CA LEU A 61 -11.48 29.80 -31.55
C LEU A 61 -12.16 29.33 -32.85
N THR A 62 -11.42 29.33 -33.96
CA THR A 62 -11.86 28.63 -35.17
C THR A 62 -11.87 27.11 -34.94
N SER A 63 -12.62 26.36 -35.75
CA SER A 63 -12.72 24.89 -35.60
C SER A 63 -11.36 24.18 -35.69
N THR A 64 -10.45 24.69 -36.51
CA THR A 64 -9.08 24.17 -36.62
C THR A 64 -8.25 24.46 -35.37
N GLU A 65 -8.32 25.68 -34.84
CA GLU A 65 -7.60 26.08 -33.62
C GLU A 65 -8.12 25.32 -32.40
N ALA A 66 -9.44 25.13 -32.29
CA ALA A 66 -10.05 24.34 -31.22
C ALA A 66 -9.56 22.88 -31.25
N ARG A 67 -9.47 22.25 -32.43
CA ARG A 67 -8.93 20.88 -32.58
C ARG A 67 -7.46 20.76 -32.19
N ILE A 68 -6.64 21.72 -32.60
CA ILE A 68 -5.21 21.76 -32.25
C ILE A 68 -5.04 21.89 -30.73
N GLU A 69 -5.84 22.74 -30.07
CA GLU A 69 -5.74 22.95 -28.63
C GLU A 69 -6.26 21.74 -27.83
N ILE A 70 -7.33 21.08 -28.29
CA ILE A 70 -7.79 19.80 -27.73
C ILE A 70 -6.67 18.75 -27.84
N GLU A 71 -6.04 18.61 -29.01
CA GLU A 71 -4.94 17.66 -29.17
C GLU A 71 -3.77 18.01 -28.24
N ARG A 72 -3.36 19.28 -28.18
CA ARG A 72 -2.26 19.73 -27.33
C ARG A 72 -2.50 19.47 -25.84
N LYS A 73 -3.71 19.72 -25.36
CA LYS A 73 -4.08 19.55 -23.95
C LYS A 73 -4.24 18.09 -23.56
N TYR A 74 -4.96 17.31 -24.37
CA TYR A 74 -5.42 15.97 -23.96
C TYR A 74 -4.53 14.81 -24.45
N LYS A 75 -3.75 14.97 -25.51
CA LYS A 75 -2.81 13.93 -25.99
C LYS A 75 -1.78 13.49 -24.94
N PRO A 76 -1.09 14.38 -24.20
CA PRO A 76 -0.17 13.94 -23.15
C PRO A 76 -0.89 13.22 -22.01
N LEU A 77 -2.08 13.68 -21.62
CA LEU A 77 -2.89 13.06 -20.57
C LEU A 77 -3.35 11.65 -20.96
N LEU A 78 -3.88 11.47 -22.18
CA LEU A 78 -4.25 10.16 -22.71
C LEU A 78 -3.05 9.22 -22.79
N THR A 79 -1.90 9.71 -23.26
CA THR A 79 -0.67 8.90 -23.34
C THR A 79 -0.24 8.41 -21.96
N GLN A 80 -0.30 9.28 -20.95
CA GLN A 80 0.03 8.94 -19.58
C GLN A 80 -0.94 7.91 -18.99
N LEU A 81 -2.26 8.11 -19.14
CA LEU A 81 -3.26 7.15 -18.64
C LEU A 81 -3.17 5.79 -19.35
N ILE A 82 -2.86 5.77 -20.65
CA ILE A 82 -2.58 4.52 -21.38
C ILE A 82 -1.39 3.79 -20.77
N HIS A 83 -0.32 4.51 -20.43
CA HIS A 83 0.84 3.92 -19.80
C HIS A 83 0.52 3.37 -18.41
N GLN A 84 -0.17 4.15 -17.57
CA GLN A 84 -0.59 3.71 -16.22
C GLN A 84 -1.51 2.47 -16.27
N HIS A 85 -2.44 2.42 -17.22
CA HIS A 85 -3.26 1.24 -17.42
C HIS A 85 -2.39 0.03 -17.82
N LYS A 86 -1.45 0.18 -18.76
CA LYS A 86 -0.56 -0.91 -19.17
C LYS A 86 0.27 -1.42 -17.99
N GLU A 87 0.89 -0.53 -17.23
CA GLU A 87 1.63 -0.91 -16.03
C GLU A 87 0.75 -1.63 -15.00
N ALA A 88 -0.49 -1.19 -14.81
CA ALA A 88 -1.42 -1.86 -13.91
C ALA A 88 -1.79 -3.28 -14.39
N CYS A 89 -1.93 -3.49 -15.70
CA CYS A 89 -2.08 -4.83 -16.29
C CYS A 89 -0.84 -5.68 -16.07
N ASP A 90 0.35 -5.16 -16.38
CA ASP A 90 1.62 -5.88 -16.24
C ASP A 90 1.86 -6.30 -14.79
N ASN A 91 1.46 -5.47 -13.82
CA ASN A 91 1.58 -5.80 -12.40
C ASN A 91 0.65 -6.95 -11.97
N VAL A 92 -0.55 -7.06 -12.55
CA VAL A 92 -1.43 -8.22 -12.31
C VAL A 92 -0.77 -9.48 -12.88
N THR A 93 -0.33 -9.43 -14.14
CA THR A 93 0.33 -10.56 -14.82
C THR A 93 1.57 -11.01 -14.06
N ARG A 94 2.45 -10.09 -13.64
CA ARG A 94 3.66 -10.41 -12.85
C ARG A 94 3.34 -11.11 -11.53
N LEU A 95 2.26 -10.72 -10.87
CA LEU A 95 1.86 -11.35 -9.61
C LEU A 95 1.31 -12.76 -9.85
N GLU A 96 0.49 -12.93 -10.89
CA GLU A 96 -0.08 -14.22 -11.28
C GLU A 96 1.01 -15.21 -11.72
N ASP A 97 1.91 -14.78 -12.60
CA ASP A 97 3.07 -15.57 -13.07
C ASP A 97 4.03 -15.89 -11.91
N GLY A 98 4.14 -14.99 -10.93
CA GLY A 98 5.00 -15.10 -9.76
C GLY A 98 4.37 -15.76 -8.54
N LYS A 99 3.17 -16.35 -8.65
CA LYS A 99 2.39 -16.84 -7.50
C LYS A 99 3.19 -17.77 -6.59
N ASP A 100 3.85 -18.78 -7.14
CA ASP A 100 4.55 -19.79 -6.34
C ASP A 100 5.70 -19.17 -5.54
N ALA A 101 6.48 -18.31 -6.19
CA ALA A 101 7.56 -17.58 -5.54
C ALA A 101 7.04 -16.60 -4.46
N TYR A 102 5.91 -15.94 -4.73
CA TYR A 102 5.23 -15.09 -3.76
C TYR A 102 4.81 -15.89 -2.53
N CYS A 103 4.06 -16.98 -2.72
CA CYS A 103 3.57 -17.81 -1.63
C CYS A 103 4.72 -18.45 -0.84
N ALA A 104 5.77 -18.94 -1.50
CA ALA A 104 6.96 -19.48 -0.82
C ALA A 104 7.63 -18.44 0.08
N ARG A 105 7.78 -17.20 -0.40
CA ARG A 105 8.33 -16.10 0.41
C ARG A 105 7.44 -15.77 1.61
N VAL A 106 6.12 -15.73 1.42
CA VAL A 106 5.17 -15.45 2.51
C VAL A 106 5.17 -16.56 3.56
N ARG A 107 5.24 -17.82 3.14
CA ARG A 107 5.40 -18.97 4.06
C ARG A 107 6.69 -18.88 4.88
N GLY A 108 7.80 -18.55 4.24
CA GLY A 108 9.08 -18.32 4.92
C GLY A 108 8.99 -17.16 5.93
N ARG A 109 8.30 -16.07 5.55
CA ARG A 109 8.03 -14.94 6.45
C ARG A 109 7.11 -15.32 7.60
N TYR A 110 6.09 -16.13 7.38
CA TYR A 110 5.20 -16.62 8.43
C TYR A 110 5.98 -17.38 9.52
N ALA A 111 6.90 -18.26 9.09
CA ALA A 111 7.80 -18.97 10.00
C ALA A 111 8.76 -18.01 10.72
N SER A 112 9.34 -17.04 10.02
CA SER A 112 10.28 -16.09 10.63
C SER A 112 9.61 -15.10 11.60
N GLU A 113 8.37 -14.71 11.34
CA GLU A 113 7.57 -13.84 12.22
C GLU A 113 7.02 -14.57 13.47
N LEU A 114 7.32 -15.87 13.61
CA LEU A 114 6.98 -16.67 14.79
C LEU A 114 5.47 -16.70 15.07
N LYS A 115 4.67 -16.76 14.00
CA LYS A 115 3.20 -16.72 14.09
C LYS A 115 2.57 -18.03 14.56
N HIS A 116 3.30 -19.15 14.46
CA HIS A 116 2.77 -20.46 14.80
C HIS A 116 2.65 -20.65 16.33
N PRO A 117 1.53 -21.18 16.85
CA PRO A 117 1.26 -21.27 18.30
C PRO A 117 2.23 -22.18 19.07
N GLU A 118 2.82 -23.18 18.40
CA GLU A 118 3.83 -24.04 19.01
C GLU A 118 5.17 -23.33 19.27
N ILE A 119 5.41 -22.14 18.72
CA ILE A 119 6.68 -21.44 18.91
C ILE A 119 6.65 -20.69 20.24
N LYS A 120 7.52 -21.07 21.16
CA LYS A 120 7.69 -20.38 22.45
C LYS A 120 8.76 -19.30 22.33
N ARG A 121 8.49 -18.15 22.93
CA ARG A 121 9.36 -16.96 22.92
C ARG A 121 9.67 -16.55 24.35
N LEU A 122 10.95 -16.29 24.63
CA LEU A 122 11.38 -15.76 25.92
C LEU A 122 12.22 -14.50 25.68
N GLU A 123 11.77 -13.38 26.27
CA GLU A 123 12.53 -12.14 26.22
C GLU A 123 13.61 -12.12 27.31
N VAL A 124 14.80 -11.70 26.91
CA VAL A 124 15.97 -11.60 27.77
C VAL A 124 16.36 -10.13 27.86
N ALA A 125 16.33 -9.58 29.07
CA ALA A 125 16.61 -8.17 29.35
C ALA A 125 18.10 -7.78 29.25
N GLY A 126 19.03 -8.74 29.14
CA GLY A 126 20.47 -8.48 29.04
C GLY A 126 21.30 -9.73 29.34
N VAL A 127 22.62 -9.61 29.23
CA VAL A 127 23.58 -10.72 29.42
C VAL A 127 23.51 -11.30 30.84
N GLU A 128 23.34 -10.45 31.86
CA GLU A 128 23.20 -10.94 33.24
C GLU A 128 21.91 -11.72 33.46
N HIS A 129 20.80 -11.25 32.87
CA HIS A 129 19.53 -11.97 32.90
C HIS A 129 19.63 -13.30 32.18
N PHE A 130 20.31 -13.35 31.02
CA PHE A 130 20.60 -14.60 30.32
C PHE A 130 21.36 -15.58 31.23
N ASN A 131 22.45 -15.13 31.85
CA ASN A 131 23.28 -15.96 32.73
C ASN A 131 22.49 -16.47 33.95
N HIS A 132 21.60 -15.65 34.50
CA HIS A 132 20.70 -16.07 35.56
C HIS A 132 19.77 -17.19 35.09
N LEU A 133 19.11 -17.02 33.93
CA LEU A 133 18.21 -18.02 33.35
C LEU A 133 18.91 -19.35 33.04
N VAL A 134 20.18 -19.30 32.61
CA VAL A 134 21.01 -20.49 32.41
C VAL A 134 21.26 -21.20 33.75
N ARG A 135 21.69 -20.46 34.78
CA ARG A 135 22.03 -21.02 36.11
C ARG A 135 20.81 -21.56 36.85
N SER A 136 19.65 -20.92 36.70
CA SER A 136 18.40 -21.38 37.33
C SER A 136 17.76 -22.55 36.60
N GLY A 137 18.28 -22.96 35.44
CA GLY A 137 17.67 -23.99 34.59
C GLY A 137 16.38 -23.53 33.90
N SER A 138 16.01 -22.25 34.00
CA SER A 138 14.75 -21.72 33.45
C SER A 138 14.69 -21.73 31.91
N LEU A 139 15.82 -21.98 31.24
CA LEU A 139 15.87 -22.19 29.79
C LEU A 139 15.52 -23.63 29.36
N GLN A 140 15.47 -24.58 30.31
CA GLN A 140 15.08 -25.96 30.03
C GLN A 140 13.56 -26.05 30.03
N ILE A 141 12.98 -25.90 28.84
CA ILE A 141 11.55 -26.09 28.62
C ILE A 141 11.33 -27.53 28.16
N GLU A 142 10.61 -28.32 28.95
CA GLU A 142 10.37 -29.73 28.65
C GLU A 142 9.73 -29.93 27.27
N GLY A 143 10.37 -30.76 26.44
CA GLY A 143 9.91 -31.06 25.07
C GLY A 143 10.25 -29.99 24.02
N TYR A 144 11.02 -28.96 24.39
CA TYR A 144 11.44 -27.88 23.48
C TYR A 144 12.96 -27.71 23.49
N HIS A 145 13.49 -27.17 22.40
CA HIS A 145 14.89 -26.77 22.29
C HIS A 145 15.01 -25.36 21.71
N LEU A 146 16.10 -24.68 22.08
CA LEU A 146 16.43 -23.35 21.58
C LEU A 146 16.96 -23.47 20.15
N VAL A 147 16.38 -22.71 19.22
CA VAL A 147 16.75 -22.75 17.79
C VAL A 147 17.42 -21.47 17.35
N GLU A 148 17.00 -20.34 17.92
CA GLU A 148 17.46 -19.03 17.49
C GLU A 148 17.49 -18.06 18.67
N ASN A 149 18.49 -17.19 18.68
CA ASN A 149 18.63 -16.07 19.62
C ASN A 149 18.67 -14.78 18.80
N ARG A 150 17.58 -14.02 18.79
CA ARG A 150 17.49 -12.76 18.04
C ARG A 150 17.82 -11.58 18.93
N PRO A 151 18.93 -10.84 18.68
CA PRO A 151 19.20 -9.62 19.42
C PRO A 151 18.13 -8.56 19.14
N VAL A 152 17.71 -7.84 20.17
CA VAL A 152 16.73 -6.76 20.11
C VAL A 152 17.44 -5.46 20.48
N GLY A 153 17.84 -4.69 19.47
CA GLY A 153 18.59 -3.44 19.64
C GLY A 153 20.03 -3.66 20.12
N MET A 154 20.66 -2.59 20.63
CA MET A 154 22.10 -2.58 20.97
C MET A 154 22.41 -2.94 22.44
N ASN A 155 21.39 -3.12 23.30
CA ASN A 155 21.57 -3.21 24.75
C ASN A 155 21.74 -4.64 25.28
N GLY A 156 22.14 -5.60 24.44
CA GLY A 156 22.27 -7.01 24.82
C GLY A 156 20.95 -7.70 25.17
N ARG A 157 19.81 -7.04 24.89
CA ARG A 157 18.49 -7.67 24.96
C ARG A 157 18.34 -8.64 23.80
N SER A 158 17.64 -9.74 24.02
CA SER A 158 17.37 -10.69 22.95
C SER A 158 16.07 -11.45 23.16
N THR A 159 15.56 -12.03 22.09
CA THR A 159 14.44 -12.96 22.11
C THR A 159 14.96 -14.35 21.80
N LEU A 160 14.82 -15.25 22.76
CA LEU A 160 15.10 -16.67 22.61
C LEU A 160 13.88 -17.37 22.02
N ILE A 161 14.10 -18.17 20.99
CA ILE A 161 13.05 -18.83 20.22
C ILE A 161 13.18 -20.33 20.37
N PHE A 162 12.14 -20.95 20.91
CA PHE A 162 12.07 -22.36 21.21
C PHE A 162 11.02 -23.05 20.35
N ILE A 163 11.35 -24.22 19.82
CA ILE A 163 10.42 -25.08 19.08
C ILE A 163 10.38 -26.48 19.72
N PRO A 164 9.32 -27.27 19.53
CA PRO A 164 9.25 -28.64 19.99
C PRO A 164 10.42 -29.48 19.47
N SER A 165 10.96 -30.38 20.29
CA SER A 165 12.08 -31.25 19.92
C SER A 165 11.76 -32.22 18.76
N SER A 166 10.50 -32.39 18.40
CA SER A 166 10.06 -33.14 17.22
C SER A 166 10.26 -32.39 15.89
N LYS A 167 10.58 -31.09 15.94
CA LYS A 167 10.81 -30.24 14.76
C LYS A 167 12.30 -29.91 14.67
N ASN A 168 12.84 -29.90 13.46
CA ASN A 168 14.28 -29.71 13.27
C ASN A 168 14.70 -28.25 13.17
N SER A 169 13.81 -27.37 12.71
CA SER A 169 14.10 -25.95 12.49
C SER A 169 12.83 -25.11 12.39
N LEU A 170 12.97 -23.79 12.50
CA LEU A 170 11.86 -22.85 12.30
C LEU A 170 11.26 -22.96 10.89
N PHE A 171 12.06 -23.28 9.88
CA PHE A 171 11.57 -23.43 8.50
C PHE A 171 10.61 -24.61 8.33
N ALA A 172 10.59 -25.58 9.26
CA ALA A 172 9.56 -26.62 9.27
C ALA A 172 8.14 -26.04 9.40
N TYR A 173 7.99 -24.84 9.96
CA TYR A 173 6.70 -24.15 10.08
C TYR A 173 6.24 -23.48 8.78
N ALA A 174 7.13 -23.27 7.80
CA ALA A 174 6.75 -22.70 6.50
C ALA A 174 5.92 -23.69 5.67
N GLU A 175 6.06 -24.99 5.91
CA GLU A 175 5.37 -26.06 5.20
C GLU A 175 4.05 -26.50 5.86
N THR A 176 3.69 -25.88 6.99
CA THR A 176 2.43 -26.16 7.70
C THR A 176 1.22 -25.71 6.88
N GLU A 177 0.08 -26.36 7.11
CA GLU A 177 -1.17 -25.99 6.44
C GLU A 177 -1.60 -24.56 6.78
N GLU A 178 -1.35 -24.13 8.02
CA GLU A 178 -1.60 -22.75 8.46
C GLU A 178 -0.77 -21.73 7.68
N ALA A 179 0.52 -22.01 7.46
CA ALA A 179 1.39 -21.14 6.67
C ALA A 179 0.98 -21.12 5.19
N LYS A 180 0.53 -22.25 4.65
CA LYS A 180 0.01 -22.35 3.28
C LYS A 180 -1.27 -21.55 3.11
N SER A 181 -2.24 -21.73 4.00
CA SER A 181 -3.50 -20.97 4.03
C SER A 181 -3.24 -19.47 4.18
N TYR A 182 -2.35 -19.08 5.10
CA TYR A 182 -1.99 -17.67 5.30
C TYR A 182 -1.37 -17.06 4.03
N ALA A 183 -0.49 -17.80 3.34
CA ALA A 183 0.13 -17.33 2.12
C ALA A 183 -0.88 -17.19 0.97
N ASP A 184 -1.83 -18.12 0.86
CA ASP A 184 -2.89 -18.05 -0.15
C ASP A 184 -3.85 -16.89 0.12
N ASP A 185 -4.26 -16.65 1.37
CA ASP A 185 -5.11 -15.51 1.75
C ASP A 185 -4.41 -14.17 1.45
N ASP A 186 -3.12 -14.08 1.77
CA ASP A 186 -2.30 -12.90 1.50
C ASP A 186 -2.15 -12.64 -0.01
N TYR A 187 -1.90 -13.70 -0.79
CA TYR A 187 -1.87 -13.64 -2.25
C TYR A 187 -3.20 -13.16 -2.83
N GLN A 188 -4.33 -13.71 -2.40
CA GLN A 188 -5.65 -13.32 -2.89
C GLN A 188 -5.96 -11.85 -2.57
N ARG A 189 -5.54 -11.38 -1.39
CA ARG A 189 -5.69 -9.97 -1.01
C ARG A 189 -4.88 -9.05 -1.92
N GLU A 190 -3.60 -9.36 -2.17
CA GLU A 190 -2.77 -8.55 -3.08
C GLU A 190 -3.28 -8.61 -4.52
N LEU A 191 -3.70 -9.77 -5.01
CA LEU A 191 -4.29 -9.91 -6.34
C LEU A 191 -5.52 -9.02 -6.49
N LYS A 192 -6.44 -9.05 -5.51
CA LYS A 192 -7.62 -8.18 -5.50
C LYS A 192 -7.25 -6.70 -5.52
N ARG A 193 -6.20 -6.31 -4.78
CA ARG A 193 -5.69 -4.93 -4.77
C ARG A 193 -5.15 -4.52 -6.15
N HIS A 194 -4.36 -5.37 -6.81
CA HIS A 194 -3.83 -5.10 -8.14
C HIS A 194 -4.94 -5.02 -9.20
N ILE A 195 -5.90 -5.95 -9.18
CA ILE A 195 -7.09 -5.90 -10.05
C ILE A 195 -7.88 -4.60 -9.83
N SER A 196 -8.04 -4.17 -8.58
CA SER A 196 -8.75 -2.92 -8.26
C SER A 196 -8.04 -1.71 -8.86
N LYS A 197 -6.70 -1.64 -8.77
CA LYS A 197 -5.90 -0.58 -9.39
C LYS A 197 -6.02 -0.58 -10.92
N ARG A 198 -5.94 -1.76 -11.56
CA ARG A 198 -6.16 -1.90 -13.00
C ARG A 198 -7.54 -1.40 -13.42
N ASN A 199 -8.57 -1.78 -12.69
CA ASN A 199 -9.95 -1.36 -12.98
C ASN A 199 -10.14 0.15 -12.78
N ALA A 200 -9.47 0.77 -11.80
CA ALA A 200 -9.50 2.22 -11.61
C ALA A 200 -8.84 2.94 -12.79
N ALA A 201 -7.61 2.55 -13.16
CA ALA A 201 -6.89 3.12 -14.30
C ALA A 201 -7.66 2.96 -15.63
N ALA A 202 -8.34 1.81 -15.82
CA ALA A 202 -9.18 1.59 -16.99
C ALA A 202 -10.39 2.53 -17.05
N ARG A 203 -11.04 2.80 -15.91
CA ARG A 203 -12.15 3.76 -15.82
C ARG A 203 -11.67 5.17 -16.13
N GLU A 204 -10.60 5.63 -15.49
CA GLU A 204 -10.04 6.97 -15.71
C GLU A 204 -9.67 7.18 -17.18
N LEU A 205 -9.04 6.18 -17.82
CA LEU A 205 -8.73 6.22 -19.25
C LEU A 205 -10.01 6.33 -20.11
N THR A 206 -11.03 5.53 -19.78
CA THR A 206 -12.31 5.52 -20.53
C THR A 206 -13.05 6.85 -20.37
N GLU A 207 -13.09 7.40 -19.16
CA GLU A 207 -13.70 8.70 -18.87
C GLU A 207 -13.01 9.84 -19.63
N LEU A 208 -11.68 9.86 -19.65
CA LEU A 208 -10.92 10.84 -20.42
C LEU A 208 -11.15 10.66 -21.93
N GLN A 209 -11.15 9.42 -22.43
CA GLN A 209 -11.38 9.14 -23.84
C GLN A 209 -12.77 9.60 -24.30
N ASN A 210 -13.80 9.35 -23.49
CA ASN A 210 -15.16 9.81 -23.76
C ASN A 210 -15.23 11.33 -23.74
N THR A 211 -14.61 11.97 -22.74
CA THR A 211 -14.54 13.43 -22.64
C THR A 211 -13.88 14.07 -23.86
N VAL A 212 -12.75 13.53 -24.30
CA VAL A 212 -12.03 14.03 -25.48
C VAL A 212 -12.86 13.80 -26.74
N SER A 213 -13.54 12.66 -26.84
CA SER A 213 -14.41 12.34 -27.98
C SER A 213 -15.61 13.29 -28.05
N ASP A 214 -16.25 13.60 -26.90
CA ASP A 214 -17.35 14.56 -26.81
C ASP A 214 -16.89 15.97 -27.18
N LEU A 215 -15.74 16.41 -26.67
CA LEU A 215 -15.15 17.71 -27.02
C LEU A 215 -14.81 17.78 -28.51
N TRP A 216 -14.18 16.74 -29.06
CA TRP A 216 -13.81 16.67 -30.46
C TRP A 216 -15.04 16.72 -31.38
N ASN A 217 -16.11 16.02 -31.01
CA ASN A 217 -17.38 16.00 -31.74
C ASN A 217 -18.18 17.30 -31.59
N SER A 218 -17.94 18.08 -30.53
CA SER A 218 -18.59 19.38 -30.32
C SER A 218 -18.03 20.50 -31.21
N VAL A 219 -16.82 20.32 -31.76
CA VAL A 219 -16.23 21.27 -32.71
C VAL A 219 -16.90 21.11 -34.08
N GLU A 220 -17.64 22.13 -34.54
CA GLU A 220 -18.28 22.13 -35.86
C GLU A 220 -17.28 21.83 -36.98
N ASP A 221 -17.57 20.77 -37.74
CA ASP A 221 -16.77 20.43 -38.92
C ASP A 221 -17.06 21.38 -40.07
N PHE A 222 -16.03 21.69 -40.88
CA PHE A 222 -16.16 22.53 -42.07
C PHE A 222 -17.25 22.00 -43.03
N SER A 223 -17.49 20.69 -43.06
CA SER A 223 -18.57 20.07 -43.86
C SER A 223 -19.98 20.35 -43.33
N GLN A 224 -20.13 20.55 -42.01
CA GLN A 224 -21.42 20.84 -41.37
C GLN A 224 -21.85 22.29 -41.59
N MET A 225 -20.91 23.23 -41.67
CA MET A 225 -21.18 24.64 -42.00
C MET A 225 -21.86 24.84 -43.36
N PHE A 226 -21.55 24.03 -44.37
CA PHE A 226 -22.18 24.11 -45.70
C PHE A 226 -23.40 23.21 -45.89
N GLY A 227 -23.72 22.34 -44.92
CA GLY A 227 -24.86 21.42 -44.98
C GLY A 227 -26.22 22.14 -45.09
N ASN A 228 -26.31 23.36 -44.52
CA ASN A 228 -27.50 24.20 -44.60
C ASN A 228 -27.59 25.03 -45.89
N ILE A 229 -26.47 25.29 -46.57
CA ILE A 229 -26.45 26.07 -47.82
C ILE A 229 -27.04 25.25 -49.00
N ARG A 230 -26.91 23.92 -48.98
CA ARG A 230 -27.47 23.05 -50.04
C ARG A 230 -28.99 22.86 -49.98
N LYS A 231 -29.67 23.23 -48.89
CA LYS A 231 -31.14 23.12 -48.76
C LYS A 231 -31.90 24.39 -49.19
N GLY A 232 -31.19 25.44 -49.63
CA GLY A 232 -31.77 26.75 -49.97
C GLY A 232 -32.13 26.98 -51.45
N ARG A 233 -32.02 25.98 -52.34
CA ARG A 233 -32.55 26.07 -53.71
C ARG A 233 -33.89 25.32 -53.80
N LYS A 234 -34.98 26.05 -53.62
CA LYS A 234 -36.27 25.77 -54.25
C LYS A 234 -36.52 26.84 -55.30
#